data_AF-A0A1H2CWF8-F1
#
_entry.id   AF-A0A1H2CWF8-F1
#
_cell.length_a   1.000
_cell.length_b   1.000
_cell.length_c   1.000
_cell.angle_alpha   90.00
_cell.angle_beta   90.00
_cell.angle_gamma   90.00
#
_symmetry.space_group_name_H-M   'P 1'
#
loop_
_entity.id
_entity.type
_entity.pdbx_description
1 polymer ?
#
loop_
_entity_poly.entity_id
_entity_poly.type
_entity_poly.pdbx_seq_one_letter_code
_entity_poly.pdbx_strand_id
1 'polypeptide(L)'
;MTLQAALEALRRDAASWEQVSAVTRQAAMEASQLTLSANELSWAALPSGLLDTYAELQRKAATLLEEASEVYSGLSLKLDKVAYLYETNDDLAARELEGVWDPRE
;
A
#
# COMPACT_ATOMS: atom_id res chain seq x y z
N MET A 1 -18.69 -19.91 -3.38
CA MET A 1 -17.30 -19.44 -3.57
C MET A 1 -16.38 -20.54 -3.09
N THR A 2 -15.41 -20.94 -3.90
CA THR A 2 -14.39 -21.93 -3.52
C THR A 2 -13.24 -21.25 -2.78
N LEU A 3 -12.46 -22.00 -1.98
CA LEU A 3 -11.27 -21.48 -1.30
C LEU A 3 -10.28 -20.85 -2.30
N GLN A 4 -10.08 -21.52 -3.44
CA GLN A 4 -9.25 -21.02 -4.53
C GLN A 4 -9.70 -19.64 -5.04
N ALA A 5 -11.01 -19.44 -5.24
CA ALA A 5 -11.54 -18.15 -5.65
C ALA A 5 -11.31 -17.05 -4.58
N ALA A 6 -11.37 -17.40 -3.30
CA ALA A 6 -11.08 -16.47 -2.20
C ALA A 6 -9.58 -16.12 -2.13
N LEU A 7 -8.69 -17.09 -2.34
CA LEU A 7 -7.24 -16.88 -2.40
C LEU A 7 -6.83 -15.98 -3.56
N GLU A 8 -7.41 -16.21 -4.75
CA GLU A 8 -7.19 -15.35 -5.90
C GLU A 8 -7.72 -13.92 -5.68
N ALA A 9 -8.83 -13.77 -4.96
CA ALA A 9 -9.35 -12.46 -4.60
C ALA A 9 -8.39 -11.73 -3.64
N LEU A 10 -7.89 -12.41 -2.59
CA LEU A 10 -6.91 -11.84 -1.66
C LEU A 10 -5.63 -11.38 -2.36
N ARG A 11 -5.11 -12.18 -3.30
CA ARG A 11 -3.93 -11.82 -4.09
C ARG A 11 -4.18 -10.63 -5.02
N ARG A 12 -5.36 -10.56 -5.65
CA ARG A 12 -5.76 -9.43 -6.49
C ARG A 12 -5.90 -8.14 -5.67
N ASP A 13 -6.48 -8.23 -4.49
CA ASP A 13 -6.62 -7.10 -3.58
C ASP A 13 -5.24 -6.64 -3.08
N ALA A 14 -4.36 -7.57 -2.71
CA ALA A 14 -2.98 -7.25 -2.33
C ALA A 14 -2.24 -6.50 -3.45
N ALA A 15 -2.29 -7.01 -4.69
CA ALA A 15 -1.68 -6.35 -5.84
C ALA A 15 -2.26 -4.94 -6.08
N SER A 16 -3.56 -4.76 -5.88
CA SER A 16 -4.21 -3.45 -6.02
C SER A 16 -3.73 -2.46 -4.96
N TRP A 17 -3.58 -2.91 -3.71
CA TRP A 17 -3.02 -2.08 -2.64
C TRP A 17 -1.55 -1.74 -2.84
N GLU A 18 -0.77 -2.65 -3.41
CA GLU A 18 0.62 -2.37 -3.78
C GLU A 18 0.70 -1.32 -4.88
N GLN A 19 -0.19 -1.38 -5.88
CA GLN A 19 -0.26 -0.35 -6.92
C GLN A 19 -0.64 1.02 -6.34
N VAL A 20 -1.61 1.07 -5.44
CA VAL A 20 -2.01 2.33 -4.76
C VAL A 20 -0.85 2.86 -3.91
N SER A 21 -0.15 2.00 -3.18
CA SER A 21 1.06 2.34 -2.44
C SER A 21 2.12 2.97 -3.34
N ALA A 22 2.42 2.35 -4.49
CA ALA A 22 3.42 2.85 -5.43
C ALA A 22 3.06 4.22 -6.00
N VAL A 23 1.80 4.43 -6.42
CA VAL A 23 1.33 5.73 -6.92
C VAL A 23 1.37 6.79 -5.81
N THR A 24 0.99 6.43 -4.59
CA THR A 24 1.02 7.34 -3.45
C THR A 24 2.45 7.75 -3.08
N ARG A 25 3.39 6.81 -3.12
CA ARG A 25 4.82 7.07 -2.90
C ARG A 25 5.39 8.00 -3.97
N GLN A 26 5.03 7.78 -5.24
CA GLN A 26 5.42 8.67 -6.32
C GLN A 26 4.88 10.09 -6.11
N ALA A 27 3.61 10.22 -5.68
CA ALA A 27 3.04 11.52 -5.34
C ALA A 27 3.76 12.21 -4.17
N ALA A 28 4.20 11.46 -3.15
CA ALA A 28 5.01 12.00 -2.05
C ALA A 28 6.35 12.57 -2.56
N MET A 29 7.02 11.82 -3.43
CA MET A 29 8.27 12.26 -4.07
C MET A 29 8.07 13.54 -4.87
N GLU A 30 7.03 13.59 -5.71
CA GLU A 30 6.70 14.77 -6.50
C GLU A 30 6.37 15.98 -5.61
N ALA A 31 5.54 15.78 -4.58
CA ALA A 31 5.20 16.83 -3.62
C ALA A 31 6.45 17.40 -2.92
N SER A 32 7.41 16.54 -2.53
CA SER A 32 8.68 16.97 -1.91
C SER A 32 9.58 17.80 -2.83
N GLN A 33 9.39 17.67 -4.15
CA GLN A 33 10.16 18.42 -5.15
C GLN A 33 9.49 19.75 -5.54
N LEU A 34 8.20 19.94 -5.23
CA LEU A 34 7.48 21.19 -5.49
C LEU A 34 8.04 22.34 -4.66
N THR A 35 8.89 23.16 -5.27
CA THR A 35 9.45 24.34 -4.64
C THR A 35 8.87 25.60 -5.28
N LEU A 36 8.28 26.47 -4.46
CA LEU A 36 7.91 27.83 -4.85
C LEU A 36 8.84 28.80 -4.14
N SER A 37 9.38 29.77 -4.87
CA SER A 37 10.19 30.85 -4.33
C SER A 37 9.33 32.12 -4.18
N ALA A 38 9.95 33.18 -3.65
CA ALA A 38 9.32 34.49 -3.57
C ALA A 38 8.92 35.07 -4.93
N ASN A 39 9.54 34.62 -6.03
CA ASN A 39 9.16 35.05 -7.37
C ASN A 39 7.79 34.50 -7.79
N GLU A 40 7.49 33.24 -7.46
CA GLU A 40 6.21 32.61 -7.77
C GLU A 40 5.10 33.00 -6.79
N LEU A 41 5.44 33.25 -5.53
CA LEU A 41 4.47 33.58 -4.46
C LEU A 41 4.21 35.08 -4.27
N SER A 42 4.80 35.95 -5.10
CA SER A 42 4.84 37.41 -4.97
C SER A 42 5.88 37.93 -3.97
N TRP A 43 6.37 39.14 -4.22
CA TRP A 43 7.33 39.86 -3.37
C TRP A 43 6.87 40.03 -1.92
N ALA A 44 5.55 40.03 -1.69
CA ALA A 44 4.95 40.12 -0.36
C ALA A 44 5.06 38.82 0.46
N ALA A 45 5.48 37.70 -0.15
CA ALA A 45 5.57 36.40 0.51
C ALA A 45 6.66 36.32 1.60
N LEU A 46 7.73 37.11 1.46
CA LEU A 46 8.82 37.21 2.43
C LEU A 46 8.37 37.90 3.74
N PRO A 47 7.84 39.15 3.71
CA PRO A 47 7.43 39.83 4.93
C PRO A 47 6.16 39.24 5.58
N SER A 48 5.36 38.47 4.84
CA SER A 48 4.14 37.84 5.37
C SER A 48 4.37 36.45 5.98
N GLY A 49 5.55 35.83 5.80
CA GLY A 49 5.80 34.44 6.21
C GLY A 49 5.09 33.39 5.34
N LEU A 50 4.57 33.79 4.18
CA LEU A 50 3.88 32.89 3.25
C LEU A 50 4.81 31.81 2.69
N LEU A 51 6.09 32.16 2.47
CA LEU A 51 7.10 31.20 2.01
C LEU A 51 7.33 30.07 3.03
N ASP A 52 7.41 30.41 4.31
CA ASP A 52 7.58 29.45 5.40
C ASP A 52 6.34 28.56 5.54
N THR A 53 5.15 29.17 5.46
CA THR A 53 3.87 28.46 5.50
C THR A 53 3.76 27.48 4.34
N TYR A 54 4.15 27.89 3.13
CA TYR A 54 4.19 27.01 1.97
C TYR A 54 5.14 25.83 2.20
N ALA A 55 6.36 26.09 2.68
CA ALA A 55 7.34 25.02 2.95
C ALA A 55 6.89 24.05 4.05
N GLU A 56 6.15 24.53 5.06
CA GLU A 56 5.54 23.66 6.07
C GLU A 56 4.42 22.78 5.48
N LEU A 57 3.51 23.37 4.71
CA LEU A 57 2.42 22.63 4.06
C LEU A 57 2.95 21.60 3.05
N GLN A 58 3.95 21.97 2.26
CA GLN A 58 4.58 21.09 1.29
C GLN A 58 5.22 19.87 1.98
N ARG A 59 6.01 20.10 3.04
CA ARG A 59 6.58 19.01 3.86
C ARG A 59 5.50 18.13 4.46
N LYS A 60 4.45 18.74 5.04
CA LYS A 60 3.36 18.00 5.66
C LYS A 60 2.58 17.14 4.66
N ALA A 61 2.33 17.65 3.46
CA ALA A 61 1.71 16.90 2.39
C ALA A 61 2.57 15.70 1.96
N ALA A 62 3.88 15.91 1.77
CA ALA A 62 4.81 14.83 1.44
C ALA A 62 4.84 13.75 2.53
N THR A 63 4.94 14.13 3.81
CA THR A 63 4.91 13.19 4.95
C THR A 63 3.62 12.38 5.00
N LEU A 64 2.46 13.01 4.86
CA LEU A 64 1.18 12.30 4.90
C LEU A 64 1.03 11.30 3.74
N LEU A 65 1.56 11.63 2.57
CA LEU A 65 1.57 10.71 1.43
C LEU A 65 2.52 9.53 1.65
N GLU A 66 3.69 9.79 2.24
CA GLU A 66 4.65 8.74 2.60
C GLU A 66 4.06 7.77 3.63
N GLU A 67 3.48 8.29 4.72
CA GLU A 67 2.77 7.50 5.74
C GLU A 67 1.62 6.68 5.13
N ALA A 68 0.82 7.27 4.24
CA ALA A 68 -0.25 6.55 3.56
C ALA A 68 0.30 5.40 2.69
N SER A 69 1.42 5.62 1.99
CA SER A 69 2.06 4.57 1.18
C SER A 69 2.53 3.39 2.03
N GLU A 70 3.06 3.64 3.23
CA GLU A 70 3.46 2.59 4.16
C GLU A 70 2.26 1.77 4.65
N VAL A 71 1.15 2.44 4.96
CA VAL A 71 -0.11 1.78 5.36
C VAL A 71 -0.63 0.88 4.25
N TYR A 72 -0.66 1.35 3.00
CA TYR A 72 -1.14 0.57 1.86
C TYR A 72 -0.24 -0.62 1.54
N SER A 73 1.09 -0.45 1.56
CA SER A 73 2.03 -1.55 1.37
C SER A 73 1.92 -2.58 2.51
N GLY A 74 1.74 -2.11 3.76
CA GLY A 74 1.50 -2.98 4.90
C GLY A 74 0.20 -3.78 4.79
N LEU A 75 -0.86 -3.21 4.19
CA LEU A 75 -2.10 -3.91 3.91
C LEU A 75 -1.93 -4.98 2.83
N SER A 76 -1.24 -4.65 1.74
CA SER A 76 -0.86 -5.61 0.69
C SER A 76 -0.13 -6.83 1.27
N LEU A 77 0.92 -6.59 2.06
CA LEU A 77 1.70 -7.65 2.72
C LEU A 77 0.83 -8.53 3.63
N LYS A 78 -0.10 -7.94 4.37
CA LYS A 78 -1.01 -8.69 5.25
C LYS A 78 -1.95 -9.59 4.45
N LEU A 79 -2.50 -9.10 3.34
CA LEU A 79 -3.39 -9.88 2.49
C LEU A 79 -2.66 -11.06 1.83
N ASP A 80 -1.44 -10.82 1.34
CA ASP A 80 -0.61 -11.88 0.76
C ASP A 80 -0.23 -12.94 1.80
N LYS A 81 0.14 -12.50 3.02
CA LYS A 81 0.41 -13.41 4.14
C LYS A 81 -0.83 -14.24 4.52
N VAL A 82 -2.01 -13.64 4.54
CA VAL A 82 -3.26 -14.36 4.82
C VAL A 82 -3.54 -15.40 3.74
N ALA A 83 -3.36 -15.06 2.46
CA ALA A 83 -3.50 -16.01 1.36
C ALA A 83 -2.54 -17.19 1.50
N TYR A 84 -1.27 -16.93 1.77
CA TYR A 84 -0.25 -17.96 1.98
C TYR A 84 -0.59 -18.92 3.15
N LEU A 85 -1.08 -18.37 4.27
CA LEU A 85 -1.47 -19.19 5.42
C LEU A 85 -2.66 -20.12 5.09
N TYR A 86 -3.63 -19.63 4.32
CA TYR A 86 -4.76 -20.46 3.89
C TYR A 86 -4.33 -21.58 2.93
N GLU A 87 -3.47 -21.29 1.95
CA GLU A 87 -2.91 -22.32 1.05
C GLU A 87 -2.14 -23.39 1.83
N THR A 88 -1.28 -22.97 2.75
CA THR A 88 -0.48 -23.91 3.55
C THR A 88 -1.37 -24.81 4.41
N ASN A 89 -2.44 -24.26 4.98
CA ASN A 89 -3.38 -25.04 5.78
C ASN A 89 -4.18 -26.03 4.93
N ASP A 90 -4.56 -25.64 3.72
CA ASP A 90 -5.29 -26.53 2.80
C ASP A 90 -4.39 -27.67 2.31
N ASP A 91 -3.13 -27.38 1.97
CA ASP A 91 -2.13 -28.39 1.60
C ASP A 91 -1.89 -29.39 2.73
N LEU A 92 -1.84 -28.93 3.98
CA LEU A 92 -1.71 -29.80 5.15
C LEU A 92 -2.94 -30.69 5.34
N ALA A 93 -4.14 -30.12 5.22
CA ALA A 93 -5.39 -30.88 5.34
C ALA A 93 -5.51 -31.93 4.21
N ALA A 94 -5.14 -31.57 2.98
CA ALA A 94 -5.12 -32.49 1.84
C ALA A 94 -4.19 -33.67 2.10
N ARG A 95 -2.97 -33.43 2.60
CA ARG A 95 -2.00 -34.48 2.93
C ARG A 95 -2.47 -35.39 4.07
N GLU A 96 -3.14 -34.85 5.09
CA GLU A 96 -3.70 -35.67 6.17
C GLU A 96 -4.84 -36.58 5.67
N LEU A 97 -5.62 -36.12 4.69
CA LEU A 97 -6.73 -36.87 4.10
C LEU A 97 -6.27 -37.91 3.07
N GLU A 98 -5.13 -37.69 2.41
CA GLU A 98 -4.55 -38.57 1.36
C GLU A 98 -4.17 -39.99 1.86
N GLY A 99 -4.31 -40.28 3.15
CA GLY A 99 -4.16 -41.63 3.73
C GLY A 99 -5.38 -42.16 4.48
N VAL A 100 -6.43 -41.35 4.68
CA VAL A 100 -7.64 -41.73 5.44
C VAL A 100 -8.76 -42.22 4.52
N TRP A 101 -8.82 -41.70 3.28
CA TRP A 101 -9.81 -42.09 2.29
C TRP A 101 -9.11 -42.65 1.05
N ASP A 102 -8.77 -43.94 1.09
CA ASP A 102 -8.50 -44.74 -0.09
C ASP A 102 -9.76 -45.59 -0.36
N PRO A 103 -10.61 -45.24 -1.36
CA PRO A 103 -11.78 -46.03 -1.67
C PRO A 103 -11.27 -47.35 -2.26
N ARG A 104 -11.20 -48.38 -1.40
CA ARG A 104 -10.92 -49.74 -1.82
C ARG A 104 -11.92 -50.12 -2.93
N GLU A 105 -11.39 -50.61 -4.04
CA GLU A 105 -12.11 -51.13 -5.21
C GLU A 105 -13.30 -52.02 -4.85
#